data_AF-S9WAG5-F1
#
_entry.id   AF-S9WAG5-F1
#
_cell.length_a   1.000
_cell.length_b   1.000
_cell.length_c   1.000
_cell.angle_alpha   90.00
_cell.angle_beta   90.00
_cell.angle_gamma   90.00
#
_symmetry.space_group_name_H-M   'P 1'
#
loop_
_entity.id
_entity.type
_entity.pdbx_description
1 polymer ?
#
loop_
_entity_poly.entity_id
_entity_poly.type
_entity_poly.pdbx_seq_one_letter_code
_entity_poly.pdbx_strand_id
1 'polypeptide(L)'
;MNPQGFGSMMGMGGYGAPGAPGGGMSSMYGMGGMGSMNNMGSMYSNSGMGGMGSMYGGNMYRPMGSMYGMGGMGQADPVSVAAQWGSLANMSLNPNMPANGQRSSISGGGGFASNAQITIDDLCPNIGSYDEGDEVKRSGRRGGNHLYLREKTAPVVATSNSQSNAITIKRKKDTAEPAAAGAGARSGSETRTSDGKQRAKVPSNYDVHTLLVVEQDRGSFVKVTTPNTVVYEKGGKKETFECDEALDHSGPTEELDSVLLSELRGNWFNGHNSSLLVAAGSGKADASIEAVRGFLRKCVERLEKNEKDASTKFDISINMAALKGPENGKDLLGPGDYTRLKLGSSPVFGPCLLDLKTKVAKTTSECLSIFNEGVAAAKEKKEPICAFLVLKQVKKGGSEAEVYLSSLCLALFREEVGMLVDIKDKTSSSPHRLFRYALGGPSVCVSAVCISNNDEGARSGLEAERKIREVKNRPPRSGNIKRFIEFTEKEISRQKEKLSSVSDSEKQQREAQIARMDEMIKEAQTMLDNPMNTTPKGYSVGM
;
A
#
# COMPACT_ATOMS: atom_id res chain seq x y z
N MET A 1 41.78 -4.95 -72.56
CA MET A 1 40.87 -6.12 -72.59
C MET A 1 39.45 -5.60 -72.51
N ASN A 2 38.60 -6.14 -73.38
CA ASN A 2 37.26 -5.63 -73.74
C ASN A 2 36.30 -5.40 -72.56
N PRO A 3 35.44 -4.36 -72.67
CA PRO A 3 34.25 -4.12 -71.86
C PRO A 3 32.95 -4.48 -72.62
N GLN A 4 31.90 -4.97 -71.97
CA GLN A 4 30.51 -5.02 -72.46
C GLN A 4 29.57 -5.12 -71.25
N GLY A 5 28.43 -4.43 -71.12
CA GLY A 5 27.68 -3.59 -72.05
C GLY A 5 26.18 -3.92 -71.98
N PHE A 6 25.34 -2.87 -72.02
CA PHE A 6 23.90 -2.84 -72.37
C PHE A 6 22.88 -3.36 -71.34
N GLY A 7 21.70 -2.75 -71.13
CA GLY A 7 20.97 -1.64 -71.77
C GLY A 7 19.47 -1.80 -71.37
N SER A 8 18.79 -0.78 -70.83
CA SER A 8 17.74 0.02 -71.50
C SER A 8 16.69 -0.80 -72.29
N MET A 9 15.36 -0.59 -72.26
CA MET A 9 14.59 0.64 -72.45
C MET A 9 13.08 0.27 -72.56
N MET A 10 12.17 1.20 -72.25
CA MET A 10 10.86 1.53 -72.89
C MET A 10 9.90 0.39 -73.33
N GLY A 11 8.60 0.40 -73.06
CA GLY A 11 7.58 1.40 -73.43
C GLY A 11 6.22 0.67 -73.43
N MET A 12 5.15 1.24 -72.90
CA MET A 12 4.15 2.11 -73.55
C MET A 12 3.04 1.36 -74.33
N GLY A 13 1.78 1.65 -73.96
CA GLY A 13 0.55 1.41 -74.75
C GLY A 13 0.00 -0.02 -74.65
N GLY A 14 -1.30 -0.28 -74.57
CA GLY A 14 -2.49 0.53 -74.79
C GLY A 14 -3.61 -0.39 -75.28
N TYR A 15 -4.83 -0.18 -74.77
CA TYR A 15 -6.15 -0.50 -75.35
C TYR A 15 -6.48 -1.91 -75.87
N GLY A 16 -7.62 -2.45 -75.39
CA GLY A 16 -8.44 -3.39 -76.18
C GLY A 16 -9.29 -4.38 -75.35
N ALA A 17 -10.52 -3.99 -75.00
CA ALA A 17 -11.65 -4.90 -74.69
C ALA A 17 -12.10 -5.65 -75.99
N PRO A 18 -13.06 -6.62 -76.02
CA PRO A 18 -14.18 -6.86 -75.09
C PRO A 18 -14.60 -8.33 -74.83
N GLY A 19 -15.54 -8.54 -73.89
CA GLY A 19 -16.33 -9.78 -73.82
C GLY A 19 -16.95 -10.10 -72.45
N ALA A 20 -18.18 -9.61 -72.23
CA ALA A 20 -19.09 -9.92 -71.11
C ALA A 20 -19.74 -11.34 -71.27
N PRO A 21 -20.75 -11.80 -70.49
CA PRO A 21 -21.46 -11.17 -69.35
C PRO A 21 -21.80 -12.13 -68.17
N GLY A 22 -22.29 -11.58 -67.05
CA GLY A 22 -23.04 -12.38 -66.09
C GLY A 22 -23.34 -11.78 -64.72
N GLY A 23 -24.37 -10.93 -64.63
CA GLY A 23 -25.41 -11.06 -63.58
C GLY A 23 -25.33 -10.21 -62.31
N GLY A 24 -26.33 -9.31 -62.16
CA GLY A 24 -26.93 -8.88 -60.88
C GLY A 24 -26.28 -7.65 -60.21
N MET A 25 -26.62 -6.39 -60.52
CA MET A 25 -27.86 -5.66 -60.14
C MET A 25 -28.30 -5.90 -58.68
N SER A 26 -28.55 -4.90 -57.83
CA SER A 26 -28.39 -3.44 -57.90
C SER A 26 -28.77 -2.86 -56.53
N SER A 27 -28.06 -1.81 -56.14
CA SER A 27 -28.29 -0.90 -55.03
C SER A 27 -29.56 -0.05 -55.22
N MET A 28 -30.11 0.54 -54.15
CA MET A 28 -30.71 1.87 -54.25
C MET A 28 -30.66 2.66 -52.93
N TYR A 29 -30.14 3.88 -53.05
CA TYR A 29 -30.20 4.99 -52.09
C TYR A 29 -31.64 5.50 -51.91
N GLY A 30 -31.92 6.16 -50.77
CA GLY A 30 -33.15 6.95 -50.62
C GLY A 30 -33.19 7.80 -49.34
N MET A 31 -33.19 9.12 -49.52
CA MET A 31 -33.24 10.19 -48.52
C MET A 31 -34.49 10.22 -47.63
N GLY A 32 -34.29 10.69 -46.39
CA GLY A 32 -34.96 11.79 -45.68
C GLY A 32 -36.45 12.13 -45.91
N GLY A 33 -37.17 12.41 -44.81
CA GLY A 33 -38.42 13.16 -44.83
C GLY A 33 -39.22 13.12 -43.51
N MET A 34 -39.30 14.27 -42.83
CA MET A 34 -40.22 14.56 -41.71
C MET A 34 -41.70 14.53 -42.16
N GLY A 35 -42.62 14.20 -41.23
CA GLY A 35 -44.03 14.55 -41.41
C GLY A 35 -45.05 13.74 -40.58
N SER A 36 -45.34 14.25 -39.38
CA SER A 36 -46.65 14.37 -38.69
C SER A 36 -47.91 13.63 -39.21
N MET A 37 -48.67 13.02 -38.28
CA MET A 37 -50.05 13.39 -37.83
C MET A 37 -51.05 12.22 -37.65
N ASN A 38 -51.70 12.21 -36.46
CA ASN A 38 -53.00 11.60 -36.06
C ASN A 38 -53.05 10.04 -35.99
N ASN A 39 -53.76 9.35 -35.09
CA ASN A 39 -54.98 9.65 -34.33
C ASN A 39 -55.24 8.58 -33.23
N MET A 40 -56.00 8.93 -32.18
CA MET A 40 -56.76 8.09 -31.21
C MET A 40 -55.98 7.16 -30.24
N GLY A 41 -56.29 7.07 -28.94
CA GLY A 41 -57.43 7.57 -28.18
C GLY A 41 -57.28 7.43 -26.65
N SER A 42 -58.17 8.16 -25.99
CA SER A 42 -58.44 8.42 -24.56
C SER A 42 -58.62 7.20 -23.64
N MET A 43 -58.26 7.29 -22.35
CA MET A 43 -59.25 7.42 -21.24
C MET A 43 -58.66 7.40 -19.81
N TYR A 44 -59.24 8.27 -18.98
CA TYR A 44 -59.27 8.39 -17.51
C TYR A 44 -58.27 9.27 -16.74
N SER A 45 -58.79 10.47 -16.46
CA SER A 45 -58.45 11.50 -15.49
C SER A 45 -59.19 11.33 -14.15
N ASN A 46 -58.57 11.76 -13.05
CA ASN A 46 -59.13 12.64 -11.98
C ASN A 46 -58.00 12.89 -10.95
N SER A 47 -57.46 14.09 -10.68
CA SER A 47 -58.06 15.36 -10.20
C SER A 47 -58.76 15.17 -8.83
N GLY A 48 -58.53 15.95 -7.77
CA GLY A 48 -57.80 17.20 -7.57
C GLY A 48 -57.73 17.57 -6.06
N MET A 49 -56.85 18.52 -5.72
CA MET A 49 -57.16 19.85 -5.15
C MET A 49 -57.27 19.96 -3.61
N GLY A 50 -56.34 20.76 -3.06
CA GLY A 50 -56.69 21.96 -2.28
C GLY A 50 -56.60 21.88 -0.75
N GLY A 51 -55.88 22.83 -0.15
CA GLY A 51 -56.00 23.14 1.28
C GLY A 51 -54.87 24.01 1.86
N MET A 52 -55.08 25.34 1.87
CA MET A 52 -54.29 26.32 2.64
C MET A 52 -54.59 26.21 4.15
N GLY A 53 -53.60 26.48 5.01
CA GLY A 53 -53.84 26.72 6.44
C GLY A 53 -52.55 26.89 7.25
N SER A 54 -52.46 28.00 7.97
CA SER A 54 -51.27 28.52 8.67
C SER A 54 -51.16 28.04 10.13
N MET A 55 -49.99 28.32 10.72
CA MET A 55 -49.73 28.64 12.14
C MET A 55 -49.36 27.53 13.15
N TYR A 56 -48.24 27.82 13.82
CA TYR A 56 -47.76 27.36 15.14
C TYR A 56 -47.31 25.91 15.33
N GLY A 57 -46.04 25.78 15.74
CA GLY A 57 -45.69 24.92 16.87
C GLY A 57 -44.79 23.73 16.55
N GLY A 58 -43.74 23.59 17.37
CA GLY A 58 -43.33 22.26 17.81
C GLY A 58 -42.24 21.59 16.98
N ASN A 59 -41.01 21.99 17.29
CA ASN A 59 -39.81 21.22 17.05
C ASN A 59 -39.92 19.83 17.72
N MET A 60 -40.18 18.76 16.96
CA MET A 60 -39.92 17.36 17.31
C MET A 60 -40.19 16.49 16.08
N TYR A 61 -39.14 15.84 15.54
CA TYR A 61 -39.12 14.46 15.02
C TYR A 61 -37.85 14.24 14.20
N ARG A 62 -36.88 13.53 14.81
CA ARG A 62 -35.87 12.73 14.09
C ARG A 62 -36.54 11.42 13.68
N PRO A 63 -36.43 10.94 12.43
CA PRO A 63 -36.87 9.59 12.10
C PRO A 63 -35.87 8.55 12.61
N MET A 64 -36.45 7.46 13.11
CA MET A 64 -35.82 6.29 13.70
C MET A 64 -34.71 5.70 12.83
N GLY A 65 -33.55 5.51 13.44
CA GLY A 65 -32.51 4.60 12.96
C GLY A 65 -32.92 3.15 13.22
N SER A 66 -32.80 2.35 12.18
CA SER A 66 -33.16 0.95 12.07
C SER A 66 -32.52 0.05 13.14
N MET A 67 -33.39 -0.71 13.83
CA MET A 67 -33.06 -1.92 14.60
C MET A 67 -32.75 -3.07 13.63
N TYR A 68 -31.48 -3.39 13.42
CA TYR A 68 -31.04 -4.74 13.06
C TYR A 68 -29.67 -4.98 13.68
N GLY A 69 -29.65 -5.67 14.81
CA GLY A 69 -28.45 -5.96 15.58
C GLY A 69 -28.73 -6.89 16.74
N MET A 70 -29.32 -8.06 16.46
CA MET A 70 -29.37 -9.22 17.35
C MET A 70 -30.03 -10.39 16.61
N GLY A 71 -29.31 -11.51 16.45
CA GLY A 71 -29.87 -12.78 16.01
C GLY A 71 -29.11 -13.41 14.85
N GLY A 72 -28.29 -14.42 15.13
CA GLY A 72 -27.67 -15.25 14.10
C GLY A 72 -26.33 -15.89 14.48
N MET A 73 -26.27 -16.60 15.62
CA MET A 73 -25.27 -17.64 15.80
C MET A 73 -25.51 -18.72 14.73
N GLY A 74 -24.49 -19.02 13.92
CA GLY A 74 -24.50 -20.22 13.07
C GLY A 74 -24.16 -20.02 11.59
N GLN A 75 -23.06 -19.34 11.26
CA GLN A 75 -22.20 -19.68 10.12
C GLN A 75 -20.95 -18.80 10.18
N ALA A 76 -19.80 -19.43 10.40
CA ALA A 76 -18.53 -18.73 10.45
C ALA A 76 -18.09 -18.38 9.02
N ASP A 77 -18.10 -17.09 8.68
CA ASP A 77 -17.46 -16.58 7.46
C ASP A 77 -15.92 -16.81 7.55
N PRO A 78 -15.29 -17.43 6.54
CA PRO A 78 -13.87 -17.78 6.56
C PRO A 78 -12.93 -16.57 6.30
N VAL A 79 -13.49 -15.37 6.09
CA VAL A 79 -12.77 -14.09 6.00
C VAL A 79 -12.02 -13.75 7.30
N SER A 80 -12.30 -14.47 8.39
CA SER A 80 -11.72 -14.23 9.71
C SER A 80 -10.24 -14.63 9.83
N VAL A 81 -9.67 -15.52 8.99
CA VAL A 81 -8.31 -16.03 9.25
C VAL A 81 -7.22 -14.99 8.97
N ALA A 82 -7.24 -14.31 7.82
CA ALA A 82 -6.27 -13.25 7.52
C ALA A 82 -6.44 -12.01 8.43
N ALA A 83 -7.68 -11.72 8.84
CA ALA A 83 -7.98 -10.66 9.80
C ALA A 83 -7.63 -11.07 11.25
N GLN A 84 -7.77 -12.35 11.61
CA GLN A 84 -7.30 -12.92 12.88
C GLN A 84 -5.79 -12.74 12.97
N TRP A 85 -5.02 -13.01 11.93
CA TRP A 85 -3.57 -12.75 11.94
C TRP A 85 -3.23 -11.26 12.11
N GLY A 86 -4.08 -10.35 11.62
CA GLY A 86 -4.00 -8.92 11.92
C GLY A 86 -4.42 -8.54 13.35
N SER A 87 -5.29 -9.32 13.98
CA SER A 87 -5.74 -9.15 15.37
C SER A 87 -4.84 -9.84 16.41
N LEU A 88 -4.15 -10.93 16.05
CA LEU A 88 -3.36 -11.75 16.97
C LEU A 88 -2.08 -11.04 17.43
N ALA A 89 -1.45 -10.23 16.56
CA ALA A 89 -0.33 -9.37 16.93
C ALA A 89 -0.73 -8.18 17.82
N ASN A 90 -1.99 -7.74 17.75
CA ASN A 90 -2.51 -6.57 18.48
C ASN A 90 -3.18 -6.91 19.82
N MET A 91 -3.27 -8.19 20.22
CA MET A 91 -3.68 -8.56 21.57
C MET A 91 -2.59 -8.29 22.64
N SER A 92 -1.42 -7.78 22.26
CA SER A 92 -0.34 -7.41 23.20
C SER A 92 -0.31 -5.92 23.58
N LEU A 93 -1.19 -5.09 23.00
CA LEU A 93 -1.36 -3.69 23.38
C LEU A 93 -2.79 -3.49 23.87
N ASN A 94 -2.98 -3.62 25.18
CA ASN A 94 -4.26 -3.50 25.87
C ASN A 94 -4.66 -2.02 26.03
N PRO A 95 -5.82 -1.57 25.49
CA PRO A 95 -6.38 -0.26 25.82
C PRO A 95 -7.81 -0.47 26.33
N ASN A 96 -7.99 -1.06 27.52
CA ASN A 96 -9.26 -0.98 28.25
C ASN A 96 -9.06 -1.24 29.75
N MET A 97 -8.62 -0.19 30.45
CA MET A 97 -8.98 0.04 31.84
C MET A 97 -10.32 0.81 31.84
N PRO A 98 -11.38 0.33 32.48
CA PRO A 98 -12.53 1.17 32.78
C PRO A 98 -12.26 1.97 34.07
N ALA A 99 -12.25 3.28 33.93
CA ALA A 99 -12.39 4.21 35.03
C ALA A 99 -13.87 4.33 35.41
N ASN A 100 -14.30 3.60 36.43
CA ASN A 100 -15.22 4.11 37.46
C ASN A 100 -15.46 3.06 38.54
N GLY A 101 -15.25 3.46 39.79
CA GLY A 101 -15.48 2.62 40.94
C GLY A 101 -16.97 2.45 41.23
N GLN A 102 -17.38 1.21 41.51
CA GLN A 102 -18.40 0.90 42.50
C GLN A 102 -18.02 -0.41 43.20
N ARG A 103 -18.06 -0.36 44.53
CA ARG A 103 -17.86 -1.47 45.46
C ARG A 103 -19.15 -2.30 45.57
N SER A 104 -19.00 -3.63 45.55
CA SER A 104 -19.83 -4.63 46.27
C SER A 104 -19.25 -6.02 45.96
N SER A 105 -18.52 -6.67 46.88
CA SER A 105 -18.96 -7.50 48.02
C SER A 105 -19.20 -8.97 47.66
N ILE A 106 -18.56 -9.88 48.44
CA ILE A 106 -18.92 -11.29 48.73
C ILE A 106 -18.57 -12.28 47.58
N SER A 107 -17.93 -13.44 47.74
CA SER A 107 -17.27 -14.17 48.84
C SER A 107 -16.74 -15.50 48.26
N GLY A 108 -15.67 -16.07 48.85
CA GLY A 108 -15.27 -17.47 48.70
C GLY A 108 -13.94 -17.61 47.95
N GLY A 109 -12.88 -18.22 48.48
CA GLY A 109 -12.71 -19.03 49.68
C GLY A 109 -11.54 -19.97 49.40
N GLY A 110 -10.46 -19.86 50.18
CA GLY A 110 -9.22 -20.64 50.07
C GLY A 110 -8.05 -19.73 49.69
N GLY A 111 -7.08 -19.39 50.54
CA GLY A 111 -6.60 -20.04 51.74
C GLY A 111 -5.14 -20.43 51.55
N PHE A 112 -4.22 -19.45 51.60
CA PHE A 112 -2.82 -19.67 51.91
C PHE A 112 -2.31 -18.56 52.82
N ALA A 113 -1.45 -18.99 53.74
CA ALA A 113 -1.21 -18.41 55.05
C ALA A 113 -0.53 -17.03 55.05
N SER A 114 -0.88 -16.28 56.09
CA SER A 114 -0.23 -15.09 56.58
C SER A 114 1.17 -15.39 57.14
N ASN A 115 2.09 -14.44 56.93
CA ASN A 115 3.40 -14.25 57.57
C ASN A 115 4.66 -14.77 56.84
N ALA A 116 4.91 -14.27 55.62
CA ALA A 116 6.27 -14.13 55.12
C ALA A 116 6.48 -12.72 54.55
N GLN A 117 7.21 -11.87 55.27
CA GLN A 117 7.79 -10.65 54.70
C GLN A 117 9.02 -11.06 53.91
N ILE A 118 8.93 -11.04 52.58
CA ILE A 118 10.10 -11.15 51.70
C ILE A 118 10.76 -9.78 51.68
N THR A 119 12.02 -9.70 52.11
CA THR A 119 12.79 -8.46 52.06
C THR A 119 13.57 -8.38 50.73
N ILE A 120 13.89 -7.17 50.29
CA ILE A 120 14.62 -6.94 49.02
C ILE A 120 16.01 -7.61 49.02
N ASP A 121 16.57 -7.88 50.21
CA ASP A 121 17.86 -8.58 50.37
C ASP A 121 17.78 -10.10 50.12
N ASP A 122 16.56 -10.69 50.08
CA ASP A 122 16.36 -12.11 49.77
C ASP A 122 16.38 -12.42 48.26
N LEU A 123 16.46 -11.40 47.40
CA LEU A 123 16.38 -11.54 45.95
C LEU A 123 17.73 -11.40 45.22
N CYS A 124 18.84 -11.08 45.91
CA CYS A 124 20.16 -10.91 45.29
C CYS A 124 21.30 -11.25 46.25
N PRO A 125 21.83 -12.50 46.28
CA PRO A 125 23.05 -12.78 47.02
C PRO A 125 24.23 -12.06 46.36
N ASN A 126 24.94 -11.28 47.20
CA ASN A 126 26.11 -10.49 46.87
C ASN A 126 27.26 -11.39 46.38
N ILE A 127 27.55 -11.38 45.07
CA ILE A 127 28.67 -12.12 44.48
C ILE A 127 29.89 -11.20 44.41
N GLY A 128 30.81 -11.39 45.36
CA GLY A 128 32.26 -11.25 45.20
C GLY A 128 32.84 -9.86 44.90
N SER A 129 33.46 -9.24 45.91
CA SER A 129 34.48 -8.20 45.73
C SER A 129 35.78 -8.83 45.20
N TYR A 130 36.19 -8.46 43.98
CA TYR A 130 37.56 -8.67 43.51
C TYR A 130 38.30 -7.35 43.59
N ASP A 131 39.19 -7.26 44.58
CA ASP A 131 40.29 -6.29 44.61
C ASP A 131 41.42 -6.78 43.69
N GLU A 132 42.14 -5.82 43.11
CA GLU A 132 43.38 -5.95 42.31
C GLU A 132 43.22 -6.32 40.81
N GLY A 133 43.21 -5.27 39.96
CA GLY A 133 43.47 -5.36 38.53
C GLY A 133 44.23 -4.13 38.04
N ASP A 134 45.45 -4.33 37.56
CA ASP A 134 46.39 -3.29 37.13
C ASP A 134 45.91 -2.46 35.92
N GLU A 135 46.21 -1.15 35.96
CA GLU A 135 45.78 -0.14 35.00
C GLU A 135 46.58 -0.22 33.67
N VAL A 136 45.94 -0.66 32.58
CA VAL A 136 46.56 -0.71 31.24
C VAL A 136 46.59 0.68 30.60
N LYS A 137 47.77 1.32 30.56
CA LYS A 137 48.01 2.60 29.88
C LYS A 137 47.89 2.46 28.35
N ARG A 138 46.89 3.11 27.75
CA ARG A 138 46.82 3.29 26.28
C ARG A 138 47.61 4.53 25.85
N SER A 139 48.63 4.31 25.03
CA SER A 139 49.44 5.32 24.35
C SER A 139 48.62 6.11 23.33
N GLY A 140 48.65 7.44 23.43
CA GLY A 140 48.00 8.34 22.48
C GLY A 140 48.73 8.46 21.14
N ARG A 141 47.98 8.83 20.09
CA ARG A 141 48.43 9.76 19.03
C ARG A 141 47.30 10.03 18.01
N ARG A 142 47.07 11.34 17.80
CA ARG A 142 46.46 12.06 16.65
C ARG A 142 44.93 11.94 16.50
N GLY A 143 44.14 13.02 16.43
CA GLY A 143 44.31 14.48 16.52
C GLY A 143 42.91 15.10 16.38
N GLY A 144 42.50 16.02 17.26
CA GLY A 144 42.25 17.45 16.94
C GLY A 144 41.12 17.67 15.90
N ASN A 145 39.92 18.10 16.29
CA ASN A 145 39.65 19.51 16.56
C ASN A 145 38.57 19.72 17.64
N HIS A 146 38.94 20.50 18.65
CA HIS A 146 38.09 21.03 19.71
C HIS A 146 37.45 22.37 19.30
N LEU A 147 36.21 22.58 19.74
CA LEU A 147 35.62 23.90 19.96
C LEU A 147 34.96 23.93 21.35
N TYR A 148 35.44 24.87 22.18
CA TYR A 148 34.92 25.44 23.44
C TYR A 148 35.21 24.81 24.84
N LEU A 149 36.10 25.52 25.57
CA LEU A 149 36.10 26.01 26.98
C LEU A 149 35.14 25.35 28.00
N ARG A 150 35.64 24.67 29.07
CA ARG A 150 36.04 25.14 30.44
C ARG A 150 34.85 25.75 31.22
N GLU A 151 34.32 25.18 32.32
CA GLU A 151 34.92 24.93 33.64
C GLU A 151 34.29 23.74 34.44
N LYS A 152 35.01 23.31 35.48
CA LYS A 152 34.81 22.14 36.37
C LYS A 152 33.87 22.43 37.55
N THR A 153 33.11 21.43 38.02
CA THR A 153 33.32 20.69 39.31
C THR A 153 32.13 19.78 39.66
N ALA A 154 32.38 18.47 39.84
CA ALA A 154 31.76 17.48 40.77
C ALA A 154 31.70 16.06 40.13
N PRO A 155 32.02 14.97 40.86
CA PRO A 155 32.16 13.64 40.29
C PRO A 155 30.80 12.93 40.20
N VAL A 156 30.49 12.34 39.03
CA VAL A 156 29.35 11.42 38.88
C VAL A 156 29.91 10.01 38.71
N VAL A 157 29.46 9.14 39.61
CA VAL A 157 29.70 7.71 39.69
C VAL A 157 29.35 7.03 38.35
N ALA A 158 30.30 6.27 37.83
CA ALA A 158 30.11 5.44 36.65
C ALA A 158 29.49 4.09 37.04
N THR A 159 28.34 3.75 36.47
CA THR A 159 27.89 2.35 36.33
C THR A 159 27.81 2.00 34.87
N SER A 160 28.55 0.96 34.50
CA SER A 160 28.72 0.41 33.16
C SER A 160 27.67 -0.66 32.81
N ASN A 161 27.43 -0.77 31.50
CA ASN A 161 26.79 -1.84 30.72
C ASN A 161 25.25 -1.93 30.83
N SER A 162 24.47 -2.05 29.75
CA SER A 162 24.68 -2.93 28.59
C SER A 162 24.06 -2.37 27.29
N GLN A 163 24.71 -2.68 26.18
CA GLN A 163 24.36 -2.27 24.82
C GLN A 163 23.15 -3.03 24.28
N SER A 164 22.18 -2.29 23.72
CA SER A 164 21.25 -2.77 22.69
C SER A 164 21.04 -1.64 21.69
N ASN A 165 21.67 -1.74 20.52
CA ASN A 165 21.57 -0.75 19.45
C ASN A 165 20.20 -0.88 18.74
N ALA A 166 19.20 -0.15 19.25
CA ALA A 166 18.11 0.33 18.42
C ALA A 166 18.45 1.78 18.03
N ILE A 167 18.72 2.02 16.74
CA ILE A 167 18.92 3.38 16.21
C ILE A 167 17.55 4.08 16.22
N THR A 168 17.21 4.69 17.34
CA THR A 168 16.13 5.67 17.45
C THR A 168 16.77 7.05 17.44
N ILE A 169 16.56 7.82 16.37
CA ILE A 169 16.97 9.22 16.30
C ILE A 169 16.11 10.00 17.31
N LYS A 170 16.63 10.22 18.52
CA LYS A 170 16.07 11.20 19.46
C LYS A 170 16.66 12.58 19.12
N ARG A 171 15.81 13.51 18.64
CA ARG A 171 16.14 14.94 18.61
C ARG A 171 15.51 15.66 19.80
N LYS A 172 16.27 16.65 20.28
CA LYS A 172 16.14 17.44 21.50
C LYS A 172 14.76 18.13 21.59
N LYS A 173 14.12 18.02 22.76
CA LYS A 173 12.85 18.65 23.11
C LYS A 173 13.15 20.04 23.66
N ASP A 174 12.77 21.09 22.93
CA ASP A 174 12.67 22.43 23.49
C ASP A 174 11.20 22.72 23.81
N THR A 175 11.02 23.31 24.98
CA THR A 175 9.77 23.47 25.73
C THR A 175 9.05 24.75 25.29
N ALA A 176 7.77 24.66 24.92
CA ALA A 176 6.78 25.72 25.10
C ALA A 176 5.35 25.16 24.93
N GLU A 177 4.55 25.25 25.99
CA GLU A 177 3.08 25.37 25.92
C GLU A 177 2.70 26.85 25.67
N PRO A 178 1.44 27.25 25.33
CA PRO A 178 0.16 26.55 25.53
C PRO A 178 -0.90 26.67 24.40
N ALA A 179 -2.07 26.06 24.67
CA ALA A 179 -3.45 26.48 24.35
C ALA A 179 -4.31 25.60 23.41
N ALA A 180 -5.60 25.56 23.75
CA ALA A 180 -6.58 24.54 23.42
C ALA A 180 -7.41 24.78 22.14
N ALA A 181 -7.95 23.66 21.64
CA ALA A 181 -9.17 23.48 20.84
C ALA A 181 -9.16 23.82 19.33
N GLY A 182 -9.50 22.81 18.52
CA GLY A 182 -9.97 22.94 17.13
C GLY A 182 -9.54 21.77 16.24
N ALA A 183 -10.48 21.11 15.55
CA ALA A 183 -10.23 19.97 14.66
C ALA A 183 -9.10 20.27 13.65
N GLY A 184 -7.96 19.61 13.82
CA GLY A 184 -6.71 19.96 13.14
C GLY A 184 -6.65 19.50 11.68
N ALA A 185 -6.76 20.45 10.76
CA ALA A 185 -6.21 20.32 9.41
C ALA A 185 -4.70 20.05 9.51
N ARG A 186 -4.22 19.01 8.81
CA ARG A 186 -2.79 18.68 8.70
C ARG A 186 -2.11 19.70 7.78
N SER A 187 -1.73 20.86 8.32
CA SER A 187 -0.90 21.83 7.61
C SER A 187 0.55 21.32 7.55
N GLY A 188 1.06 21.07 6.34
CA GLY A 188 2.44 20.67 6.11
C GLY A 188 3.41 21.83 6.38
N SER A 189 4.50 21.58 7.12
CA SER A 189 5.59 22.57 7.28
C SER A 189 6.71 22.24 6.29
N GLU A 190 7.18 23.21 5.52
CA GLU A 190 8.20 22.98 4.49
C GLU A 190 9.61 22.73 5.06
N THR A 191 10.45 22.01 4.29
CA THR A 191 11.89 21.87 4.58
C THR A 191 12.72 22.22 3.35
N ARG A 192 13.75 23.07 3.50
CA ARG A 192 14.72 23.39 2.44
C ARG A 192 15.85 22.36 2.46
N THR A 193 16.19 21.79 1.30
CA THR A 193 17.35 20.91 1.15
C THR A 193 18.65 21.68 0.89
N SER A 194 19.78 20.97 0.94
CA SER A 194 21.11 21.49 0.56
C SER A 194 21.15 22.09 -0.85
N ASP A 195 20.25 21.64 -1.72
CA ASP A 195 20.19 22.00 -3.13
C ASP A 195 19.25 23.21 -3.36
N GLY A 196 18.75 23.83 -2.28
CA GLY A 196 17.89 25.01 -2.31
C GLY A 196 16.43 24.74 -2.69
N LYS A 197 16.08 23.52 -3.14
CA LYS A 197 14.69 23.14 -3.46
C LYS A 197 13.85 22.99 -2.19
N GLN A 198 12.65 23.57 -2.19
CA GLN A 198 11.63 23.26 -1.19
C GLN A 198 11.12 21.84 -1.43
N ARG A 199 11.10 21.01 -0.39
CA ARG A 199 10.52 19.67 -0.43
C ARG A 199 9.36 19.55 0.54
N ALA A 200 8.40 18.72 0.15
CA ALA A 200 7.29 18.36 1.01
C ALA A 200 7.81 17.70 2.29
N LYS A 201 7.13 17.99 3.41
CA LYS A 201 7.36 17.28 4.67
C LYS A 201 6.27 16.24 4.84
N VAL A 202 6.64 15.00 4.59
CA VAL A 202 5.73 13.87 4.68
C VAL A 202 5.39 13.59 6.15
N PRO A 203 4.10 13.37 6.50
CA PRO A 203 3.73 12.93 7.83
C PRO A 203 4.35 11.56 8.17
N SER A 204 4.87 11.39 9.38
CA SER A 204 5.48 10.12 9.81
C SER A 204 4.47 9.06 10.27
N ASN A 205 3.20 9.18 9.88
CA ASN A 205 2.15 8.21 10.23
C ASN A 205 2.04 7.15 9.13
N TYR A 206 1.09 6.22 9.28
CA TYR A 206 0.88 5.17 8.29
C TYR A 206 -0.34 5.40 7.43
N ASP A 207 -1.02 6.55 7.53
CA ASP A 207 -2.19 6.84 6.72
C ASP A 207 -1.82 6.82 5.23
N VAL A 208 -2.83 6.71 4.35
CA VAL A 208 -2.56 6.74 2.92
C VAL A 208 -2.05 8.12 2.54
N HIS A 209 -0.84 8.18 1.98
CA HIS A 209 -0.21 9.42 1.56
C HIS A 209 -0.51 9.72 0.10
N THR A 210 -0.77 10.99 -0.21
CA THR A 210 -1.17 11.41 -1.56
C THR A 210 -0.06 12.15 -2.29
N LEU A 211 0.21 11.72 -3.53
CA LEU A 211 1.20 12.28 -4.44
C LEU A 211 0.50 12.83 -5.70
N LEU A 212 0.58 14.13 -5.91
CA LEU A 212 0.10 14.76 -7.14
C LEU A 212 1.27 15.02 -8.07
N VAL A 213 1.23 14.46 -9.29
CA VAL A 213 2.22 14.72 -10.34
C VAL A 213 1.55 15.57 -11.40
N VAL A 214 1.89 16.86 -11.46
CA VAL A 214 1.33 17.82 -12.42
C VAL A 214 2.33 18.05 -13.54
N GLU A 215 2.03 17.51 -14.71
CA GLU A 215 2.84 17.71 -15.92
C GLU A 215 2.56 19.09 -16.53
N GLN A 216 3.64 19.81 -16.86
CA GLN A 216 3.55 21.13 -17.47
C GLN A 216 3.28 21.05 -18.97
N ASP A 217 2.06 21.40 -19.35
CA ASP A 217 1.64 21.64 -20.73
C ASP A 217 1.32 23.15 -20.92
N ARG A 218 0.71 23.52 -22.05
CA ARG A 218 0.33 24.92 -22.37
C ARG A 218 -0.90 25.43 -21.59
N GLY A 219 -1.35 24.70 -20.57
CA GLY A 219 -2.56 24.99 -19.80
C GLY A 219 -2.31 25.73 -18.50
N SER A 220 -3.41 26.05 -17.81
CA SER A 220 -3.37 26.70 -16.49
C SER A 220 -4.52 26.27 -15.56
N PHE A 221 -5.20 25.17 -15.87
CA PHE A 221 -6.29 24.65 -15.03
C PHE A 221 -5.77 24.13 -13.69
N VAL A 222 -4.55 23.60 -13.63
CA VAL A 222 -3.95 23.06 -12.42
C VAL A 222 -2.59 23.70 -12.19
N LYS A 223 -2.34 24.20 -10.98
CA LYS A 223 -1.07 24.81 -10.60
C LYS A 223 -0.58 24.27 -9.26
N VAL A 224 0.65 23.77 -9.23
CA VAL A 224 1.36 23.48 -7.97
C VAL A 224 1.78 24.82 -7.36
N THR A 225 1.32 25.09 -6.13
CA THR A 225 1.60 26.36 -5.43
C THR A 225 2.64 26.21 -4.34
N THR A 226 2.63 25.06 -3.67
CA THR A 226 3.64 24.62 -2.70
C THR A 226 3.87 23.12 -2.93
N PRO A 227 4.91 22.52 -2.33
CA PRO A 227 5.10 21.07 -2.36
C PRO A 227 3.95 20.25 -1.72
N ASN A 228 2.94 20.88 -1.12
CA ASN A 228 1.80 20.23 -0.45
C ASN A 228 0.44 20.74 -0.93
N THR A 229 0.40 21.67 -1.89
CA THR A 229 -0.83 22.35 -2.27
C THR A 229 -0.91 22.57 -3.77
N VAL A 230 -2.03 22.15 -4.35
CA VAL A 230 -2.39 22.35 -5.76
C VAL A 230 -3.65 23.22 -5.85
N VAL A 231 -3.67 24.19 -6.76
CA VAL A 231 -4.83 25.02 -7.07
C VAL A 231 -5.40 24.60 -8.42
N TYR A 232 -6.70 24.31 -8.44
CA TYR A 232 -7.47 24.10 -9.66
C TYR A 232 -8.29 25.34 -9.97
N GLU A 233 -8.24 25.83 -11.21
CA GLU A 233 -8.98 27.00 -11.67
C GLU A 233 -9.76 26.70 -12.95
N LYS A 234 -11.08 26.88 -12.91
CA LYS A 234 -11.95 26.75 -14.09
C LYS A 234 -13.07 27.78 -14.06
N GLY A 235 -13.26 28.50 -15.18
CA GLY A 235 -14.34 29.49 -15.31
C GLY A 235 -14.28 30.59 -14.24
N GLY A 236 -13.09 31.01 -13.84
CA GLY A 236 -12.86 32.01 -12.78
C GLY A 236 -13.07 31.51 -11.34
N LYS A 237 -13.42 30.24 -11.15
CA LYS A 237 -13.52 29.62 -9.82
C LYS A 237 -12.22 28.91 -9.49
N LYS A 238 -11.63 29.27 -8.34
CA LYS A 238 -10.43 28.65 -7.78
C LYS A 238 -10.80 27.72 -6.63
N GLU A 239 -10.26 26.50 -6.66
CA GLU A 239 -10.39 25.52 -5.59
C GLU A 239 -8.98 25.03 -5.19
N THR A 240 -8.72 24.94 -3.89
CA THR A 240 -7.42 24.51 -3.36
C THR A 240 -7.50 23.07 -2.86
N PHE A 241 -6.50 22.28 -3.18
CA PHE A 241 -6.36 20.87 -2.79
C PHE A 241 -5.05 20.68 -2.05
N GLU A 242 -5.16 20.18 -0.82
CA GLU A 242 -4.03 19.80 0.02
C GLU A 242 -3.65 18.33 -0.24
N CYS A 243 -2.36 18.05 -0.33
CA CYS A 243 -1.79 16.70 -0.49
C CYS A 243 -0.51 16.55 0.35
N ASP A 244 -0.01 15.32 0.45
CA ASP A 244 1.23 15.06 1.20
C ASP A 244 2.50 15.34 0.37
N GLU A 245 2.39 15.29 -0.96
CA GLU A 245 3.40 15.79 -1.89
C GLU A 245 2.77 16.20 -3.23
N ALA A 246 3.17 17.34 -3.77
CA ALA A 246 2.84 17.80 -5.11
C ALA A 246 4.13 18.10 -5.88
N LEU A 247 4.23 17.55 -7.08
CA LEU A 247 5.35 17.73 -7.98
C LEU A 247 4.91 18.52 -9.20
N ASP A 248 5.66 19.57 -9.49
CA ASP A 248 5.67 20.23 -10.78
C ASP A 248 6.65 19.46 -11.68
N HIS A 249 6.13 18.81 -12.72
CA HIS A 249 6.88 17.88 -13.56
C HIS A 249 7.02 18.44 -14.98
N SER A 250 8.26 18.66 -15.42
CA SER A 250 8.55 19.34 -16.69
C SER A 250 8.33 18.49 -17.94
N GLY A 251 8.03 17.19 -17.78
CA GLY A 251 7.66 16.30 -18.86
C GLY A 251 8.05 14.84 -18.60
N PRO A 252 7.70 13.92 -19.51
CA PRO A 252 7.79 12.47 -19.30
C PRO A 252 9.23 11.92 -19.28
N THR A 253 10.22 12.72 -19.66
CA THR A 253 11.64 12.35 -19.65
C THR A 253 12.34 12.72 -18.35
N GLU A 254 11.75 13.60 -17.55
CA GLU A 254 12.29 13.95 -16.25
C GLU A 254 12.02 12.81 -15.27
N GLU A 255 12.94 12.59 -14.33
CA GLU A 255 12.76 11.58 -13.31
C GLU A 255 11.95 12.16 -12.13
N LEU A 256 10.97 11.43 -11.61
CA LEU A 256 10.21 11.88 -10.45
C LEU A 256 11.11 11.93 -9.19
N ASP A 257 11.37 13.14 -8.69
CA ASP A 257 12.08 13.39 -7.42
C ASP A 257 11.08 13.50 -6.27
N SER A 258 10.40 12.40 -5.96
CA SER A 258 9.43 12.30 -4.87
C SER A 258 10.06 11.79 -3.57
N VAL A 259 9.80 12.50 -2.48
CA VAL A 259 10.11 12.07 -1.12
C VAL A 259 9.25 10.86 -0.74
N LEU A 260 7.94 10.88 -1.05
CA LEU A 260 7.01 9.78 -0.76
C LEU A 260 7.44 8.47 -1.44
N LEU A 261 7.81 8.50 -2.71
CA LEU A 261 8.28 7.31 -3.42
C LEU A 261 9.61 6.81 -2.83
N SER A 262 10.50 7.72 -2.41
CA SER A 262 11.75 7.32 -1.74
C SER A 262 11.48 6.64 -0.39
N GLU A 263 10.53 7.14 0.40
CA GLU A 263 10.12 6.54 1.68
C GLU A 263 9.40 5.21 1.49
N LEU A 264 8.53 5.09 0.48
CA LEU A 264 7.84 3.85 0.13
C LEU A 264 8.85 2.76 -0.23
N ARG A 265 9.85 3.08 -1.07
CA ARG A 265 10.98 2.18 -1.37
C ARG A 265 11.73 1.76 -0.11
N GLY A 266 12.02 2.72 0.78
CA GLY A 266 12.70 2.44 2.05
C GLY A 266 11.92 1.44 2.92
N ASN A 267 10.61 1.61 3.02
CA ASN A 267 9.74 0.70 3.75
C ASN A 267 9.74 -0.70 3.13
N TRP A 268 9.62 -0.79 1.81
CA TRP A 268 9.70 -2.08 1.11
C TRP A 268 11.02 -2.81 1.42
N PHE A 269 12.16 -2.12 1.34
CA PHE A 269 13.48 -2.72 1.63
C PHE A 269 13.72 -3.07 3.11
N ASN A 270 12.90 -2.51 4.00
CA ASN A 270 12.92 -2.81 5.42
C ASN A 270 12.00 -3.98 5.78
N GLY A 271 11.43 -4.66 4.78
CA GLY A 271 10.56 -5.80 5.00
C GLY A 271 9.12 -5.39 5.31
N HIS A 272 8.69 -4.18 4.96
CA HIS A 272 7.31 -3.74 5.18
C HIS A 272 6.47 -3.91 3.92
N ASN A 273 5.22 -4.34 4.11
CA ASN A 273 4.24 -4.32 3.04
C ASN A 273 4.02 -2.88 2.58
N SER A 274 4.11 -2.69 1.27
CA SER A 274 4.08 -1.40 0.62
C SER A 274 3.07 -1.42 -0.51
N SER A 275 2.45 -0.29 -0.81
CA SER A 275 1.46 -0.17 -1.88
C SER A 275 1.62 1.15 -2.61
N LEU A 276 1.59 1.10 -3.94
CA LEU A 276 1.57 2.25 -4.83
C LEU A 276 0.34 2.13 -5.72
N LEU A 277 -0.63 2.99 -5.47
CA LEU A 277 -1.86 3.12 -6.24
C LEU A 277 -1.69 4.30 -7.18
N VAL A 278 -1.79 4.11 -8.49
CA VAL A 278 -1.56 5.19 -9.47
C VAL A 278 -2.74 5.28 -10.43
N ALA A 279 -3.32 6.47 -10.53
CA ALA A 279 -4.30 6.82 -11.53
C ALA A 279 -3.79 8.01 -12.38
N ALA A 280 -4.55 8.36 -13.41
CA ALA A 280 -4.21 9.39 -14.36
C ALA A 280 -5.42 10.28 -14.67
N GLY A 281 -5.17 11.56 -14.87
CA GLY A 281 -6.09 12.46 -15.55
C GLY A 281 -6.22 12.15 -17.03
N SER A 282 -7.01 12.95 -17.73
CA SER A 282 -7.32 12.72 -19.14
C SER A 282 -6.05 12.75 -20.00
N GLY A 283 -5.82 11.71 -20.80
CA GLY A 283 -4.66 11.60 -21.69
C GLY A 283 -3.33 11.30 -20.98
N LYS A 284 -3.33 11.02 -19.67
CA LYS A 284 -2.10 10.79 -18.88
C LYS A 284 -1.90 9.35 -18.43
N ALA A 285 -2.62 8.40 -19.05
CA ALA A 285 -2.43 6.96 -18.76
C ALA A 285 -0.98 6.52 -18.93
N ASP A 286 -0.32 6.92 -20.03
CA ASP A 286 1.09 6.55 -20.28
C ASP A 286 2.03 7.19 -19.25
N ALA A 287 1.77 8.44 -18.83
CA ALA A 287 2.53 9.09 -17.77
C ALA A 287 2.43 8.32 -16.43
N SER A 288 1.27 7.76 -16.10
CA SER A 288 1.12 6.91 -14.91
C SER A 288 1.92 5.61 -14.99
N ILE A 289 2.00 5.00 -16.18
CA ILE A 289 2.83 3.81 -16.42
C ILE A 289 4.31 4.18 -16.27
N GLU A 290 4.72 5.31 -16.84
CA GLU A 290 6.08 5.82 -16.78
C GLU A 290 6.52 6.16 -15.36
N ALA A 291 5.64 6.75 -14.56
CA ALA A 291 5.87 7.01 -13.13
C ALA A 291 6.18 5.70 -12.37
N VAL A 292 5.37 4.65 -12.57
CA VAL A 292 5.60 3.34 -11.95
C VAL A 292 6.87 2.68 -12.49
N ARG A 293 7.12 2.77 -13.80
CA ARG A 293 8.34 2.24 -14.44
C ARG A 293 9.60 2.90 -13.87
N GLY A 294 9.58 4.22 -13.71
CA GLY A 294 10.66 4.99 -13.09
C GLY A 294 10.86 4.62 -11.61
N PHE A 295 9.77 4.48 -10.85
CA PHE A 295 9.84 4.02 -9.46
C PHE A 295 10.49 2.63 -9.33
N LEU A 296 10.04 1.66 -10.14
CA LEU A 296 10.61 0.32 -10.17
C LEU A 296 12.09 0.32 -10.53
N ARG A 297 12.48 1.09 -11.56
CA ARG A 297 13.89 1.27 -11.94
C ARG A 297 14.73 1.72 -10.75
N LYS A 298 14.35 2.82 -10.08
CA LYS A 298 15.08 3.35 -8.91
C LYS A 298 15.12 2.36 -7.74
N CYS A 299 14.12 1.50 -7.60
CA CYS A 299 14.13 0.47 -6.57
C CYS A 299 15.17 -0.60 -6.91
N VAL A 300 15.10 -1.18 -8.10
CA VAL A 300 15.96 -2.32 -8.44
C VAL A 300 17.42 -1.89 -8.62
N GLU A 301 17.70 -0.72 -9.19
CA GLU A 301 19.07 -0.19 -9.27
C GLU A 301 19.68 -0.01 -7.87
N ARG A 302 18.87 0.40 -6.89
CA ARG A 302 19.32 0.51 -5.51
C ARG A 302 19.56 -0.85 -4.86
N LEU A 303 18.76 -1.86 -5.18
CA LEU A 303 18.98 -3.25 -4.72
C LEU A 303 20.25 -3.84 -5.31
N GLU A 304 20.48 -3.67 -6.62
CA GLU A 304 21.71 -4.09 -7.31
C GLU A 304 22.95 -3.41 -6.70
N LYS A 305 22.85 -2.12 -6.38
CA LYS A 305 23.90 -1.41 -5.67
C LYS A 305 24.13 -1.99 -4.27
N ASN A 306 23.08 -2.26 -3.51
CA ASN A 306 23.20 -2.86 -2.18
C ASN A 306 23.76 -4.28 -2.22
N GLU A 307 23.53 -5.04 -3.30
CA GLU A 307 24.14 -6.35 -3.48
C GLU A 307 25.66 -6.26 -3.63
N LYS A 308 26.15 -5.26 -4.38
CA LYS A 308 27.57 -4.98 -4.55
C LYS A 308 28.21 -4.42 -3.29
N ASP A 309 27.56 -3.46 -2.64
CA ASP A 309 28.16 -2.66 -1.58
C ASP A 309 27.96 -3.25 -0.17
N ALA A 310 26.85 -3.97 0.05
CA ALA A 310 26.41 -4.42 1.38
C ALA A 310 26.20 -5.94 1.49
N SER A 311 26.76 -6.71 0.54
CA SER A 311 26.67 -8.19 0.51
C SER A 311 25.24 -8.73 0.67
N THR A 312 24.24 -7.97 0.24
CA THR A 312 22.82 -8.33 0.35
C THR A 312 22.37 -9.04 -0.91
N LYS A 313 21.95 -10.30 -0.84
CA LYS A 313 21.34 -10.98 -1.99
C LYS A 313 19.86 -10.65 -2.07
N PHE A 314 19.32 -10.58 -3.28
CA PHE A 314 17.90 -10.37 -3.48
C PHE A 314 17.37 -11.07 -4.74
N ASP A 315 16.07 -11.30 -4.73
CA ASP A 315 15.27 -11.57 -5.92
C ASP A 315 13.85 -11.04 -5.72
N ILE A 316 13.17 -10.78 -6.84
CA ILE A 316 11.81 -10.23 -6.86
C ILE A 316 10.92 -11.20 -7.63
N SER A 317 9.96 -11.80 -6.93
CA SER A 317 8.90 -12.60 -7.56
C SER A 317 7.76 -11.67 -7.99
N ILE A 318 7.38 -11.71 -9.26
CA ILE A 318 6.42 -10.79 -9.88
C ILE A 318 5.26 -11.61 -10.46
N ASN A 319 4.04 -11.24 -10.10
CA ASN A 319 2.82 -11.63 -10.80
C ASN A 319 2.02 -10.37 -11.17
N MET A 320 1.27 -10.43 -12.27
CA MET A 320 0.52 -9.30 -12.79
C MET A 320 -0.83 -9.77 -13.34
N ALA A 321 -1.88 -8.98 -13.12
CA ALA A 321 -3.20 -9.23 -13.67
C ALA A 321 -3.88 -7.95 -14.15
N ALA A 322 -4.58 -8.02 -15.28
CA ALA A 322 -5.57 -7.02 -15.66
C ALA A 322 -6.87 -7.32 -14.93
N LEU A 323 -7.55 -6.30 -14.42
CA LEU A 323 -8.74 -6.44 -13.60
C LEU A 323 -10.00 -6.15 -14.41
N LYS A 324 -11.04 -6.96 -14.20
CA LYS A 324 -12.36 -6.77 -14.80
C LYS A 324 -13.45 -6.97 -13.74
N GLY A 325 -14.02 -5.86 -13.27
CA GLY A 325 -14.97 -5.87 -12.18
C GLY A 325 -14.32 -6.25 -10.83
N PRO A 326 -15.11 -6.77 -9.87
CA PRO A 326 -14.66 -6.87 -8.48
C PRO A 326 -13.75 -8.07 -8.17
N GLU A 327 -13.92 -9.19 -8.89
CA GLU A 327 -13.22 -10.44 -8.56
C GLU A 327 -12.55 -11.14 -9.75
N ASN A 328 -12.76 -10.66 -10.98
CA ASN A 328 -12.17 -11.30 -12.16
C ASN A 328 -10.91 -10.57 -12.60
N GLY A 329 -9.94 -11.35 -13.07
CA GLY A 329 -8.73 -10.83 -13.67
C GLY A 329 -8.13 -11.80 -14.66
N LYS A 330 -7.30 -11.27 -15.55
CA LYS A 330 -6.55 -12.01 -16.55
C LYS A 330 -5.07 -11.97 -16.19
N ASP A 331 -4.42 -13.13 -16.13
CA ASP A 331 -2.97 -13.22 -15.98
C ASP A 331 -2.27 -12.51 -17.14
N LEU A 332 -1.39 -11.57 -16.83
CA LEU A 332 -0.63 -10.79 -17.82
C LEU A 332 0.75 -11.38 -18.11
N LEU A 333 1.23 -12.33 -17.30
CA LEU A 333 2.51 -13.00 -17.50
C LEU A 333 2.36 -14.47 -17.92
N GLY A 334 1.14 -14.99 -17.86
CA GLY A 334 0.76 -16.34 -18.27
C GLY A 334 -0.29 -16.36 -19.38
N PRO A 335 -0.56 -17.53 -19.96
CA PRO A 335 -1.69 -17.71 -20.87
C PRO A 335 -3.01 -17.71 -20.10
N GLY A 336 -4.08 -17.29 -20.75
CA GLY A 336 -5.43 -17.40 -20.18
C GLY A 336 -6.34 -16.23 -20.52
N ASP A 337 -7.58 -16.37 -20.11
CA ASP A 337 -8.60 -15.32 -20.17
C ASP A 337 -9.01 -14.90 -18.75
N TYR A 338 -9.96 -13.98 -18.65
CA TYR A 338 -10.50 -13.51 -17.38
C TYR A 338 -11.10 -14.67 -16.57
N THR A 339 -10.57 -14.86 -15.37
CA THR A 339 -11.07 -15.83 -14.40
C THR A 339 -11.16 -15.19 -13.02
N ARG A 340 -11.87 -15.84 -12.10
CA ARG A 340 -11.95 -15.37 -10.72
C ARG A 340 -10.57 -15.44 -10.08
N LEU A 341 -10.06 -14.30 -9.62
CA LEU A 341 -8.77 -14.21 -8.95
C LEU A 341 -8.83 -14.92 -7.60
N LYS A 342 -7.87 -15.82 -7.38
CA LYS A 342 -7.69 -16.46 -6.08
C LYS A 342 -6.80 -15.58 -5.22
N LEU A 343 -7.42 -14.94 -4.23
CA LEU A 343 -6.70 -14.13 -3.27
C LEU A 343 -5.94 -15.03 -2.29
N GLY A 344 -4.70 -14.66 -2.03
CA GLY A 344 -3.85 -15.29 -1.02
C GLY A 344 -3.28 -14.27 -0.05
N SER A 345 -2.68 -14.77 1.02
CA SER A 345 -1.91 -13.99 1.95
C SER A 345 -0.81 -14.85 2.55
N SER A 346 0.37 -14.28 2.70
CA SER A 346 1.42 -14.76 3.60
C SER A 346 1.35 -14.00 4.93
N PRO A 347 1.57 -14.67 6.07
CA PRO A 347 1.70 -13.97 7.35
C PRO A 347 2.97 -13.10 7.42
N VAL A 348 3.98 -13.37 6.57
CA VAL A 348 5.24 -12.62 6.54
C VAL A 348 5.15 -11.40 5.62
N PHE A 349 4.82 -11.62 4.35
CA PHE A 349 4.85 -10.55 3.33
C PHE A 349 3.48 -10.03 2.91
N GLY A 350 2.39 -10.49 3.54
CA GLY A 350 1.05 -9.94 3.26
C GLY A 350 0.38 -10.48 1.99
N PRO A 351 -0.38 -9.66 1.25
CA PRO A 351 -1.27 -10.12 0.18
C PRO A 351 -0.52 -10.65 -1.03
N CYS A 352 -1.15 -11.61 -1.72
CA CYS A 352 -0.69 -12.11 -3.02
C CYS A 352 -1.85 -12.65 -3.84
N LEU A 353 -1.59 -12.85 -5.14
CA LEU A 353 -2.48 -13.57 -6.04
C LEU A 353 -1.97 -15.01 -6.20
N LEU A 354 -2.87 -15.97 -6.06
CA LEU A 354 -2.59 -17.39 -6.25
C LEU A 354 -2.92 -17.79 -7.69
N ASP A 355 -2.29 -18.87 -8.14
CA ASP A 355 -2.50 -19.50 -9.45
C ASP A 355 -2.23 -18.59 -10.67
N LEU A 356 -1.50 -17.49 -10.48
CA LEU A 356 -0.96 -16.69 -11.57
C LEU A 356 0.49 -17.08 -11.88
N LYS A 357 0.89 -16.89 -13.13
CA LYS A 357 2.27 -17.06 -13.56
C LYS A 357 3.15 -16.07 -12.82
N THR A 358 4.12 -16.62 -12.11
CA THR A 358 5.15 -15.85 -11.42
C THR A 358 6.43 -15.86 -12.26
N LYS A 359 7.01 -14.68 -12.48
CA LYS A 359 8.35 -14.50 -13.04
C LYS A 359 9.29 -13.96 -11.95
N VAL A 360 10.57 -14.23 -12.06
CA VAL A 360 11.58 -13.78 -11.09
C VAL A 360 12.55 -12.82 -11.76
N ALA A 361 12.78 -11.67 -11.14
CA ALA A 361 13.78 -10.69 -11.54
C ALA A 361 14.90 -10.61 -10.51
N LYS A 362 16.14 -10.52 -10.98
CA LYS A 362 17.34 -10.27 -10.16
C LYS A 362 18.06 -9.00 -10.59
N THR A 363 17.70 -8.45 -11.74
CA THR A 363 18.28 -7.22 -12.29
C THR A 363 17.21 -6.20 -12.66
N THR A 364 17.64 -4.95 -12.80
CA THR A 364 16.78 -3.83 -13.22
C THR A 364 16.19 -4.10 -14.60
N SER A 365 16.99 -4.59 -15.55
CA SER A 365 16.53 -4.89 -16.90
C SER A 365 15.47 -6.00 -16.92
N GLU A 366 15.66 -7.08 -16.17
CA GLU A 366 14.68 -8.17 -16.04
C GLU A 366 13.37 -7.67 -15.42
N CYS A 367 13.44 -6.92 -14.32
CA CYS A 367 12.25 -6.41 -13.64
C CYS A 367 11.43 -5.50 -14.57
N LEU A 368 12.10 -4.57 -15.27
CA LEU A 368 11.42 -3.67 -16.20
C LEU A 368 10.91 -4.42 -17.43
N SER A 369 11.63 -5.43 -17.92
CA SER A 369 11.17 -6.28 -19.02
C SER A 369 9.87 -7.00 -18.66
N ILE A 370 9.81 -7.62 -17.48
CA ILE A 370 8.61 -8.32 -16.99
C ILE A 370 7.44 -7.35 -16.83
N PHE A 371 7.68 -6.18 -16.23
CA PHE A 371 6.65 -5.15 -16.07
C PHE A 371 6.10 -4.67 -17.42
N ASN A 372 6.99 -4.34 -18.37
CA ASN A 372 6.61 -3.86 -19.70
C ASN A 372 5.85 -4.93 -20.49
N GLU A 373 6.27 -6.19 -20.39
CA GLU A 373 5.56 -7.32 -21.00
C GLU A 373 4.13 -7.42 -20.46
N GLY A 374 3.94 -7.35 -19.14
CA GLY A 374 2.62 -7.40 -18.53
C GLY A 374 1.74 -6.21 -18.94
N VAL A 375 2.30 -4.99 -18.96
CA VAL A 375 1.58 -3.79 -19.44
C VAL A 375 1.16 -3.94 -20.91
N ALA A 376 2.02 -4.48 -21.77
CA ALA A 376 1.74 -4.70 -23.18
C ALA A 376 0.71 -5.83 -23.43
N ALA A 377 0.60 -6.80 -22.51
CA ALA A 377 -0.35 -7.90 -22.59
C ALA A 377 -1.80 -7.52 -22.19
N ALA A 378 -1.98 -6.33 -21.58
CA ALA A 378 -3.30 -5.78 -21.28
C ALA A 378 -3.96 -5.33 -22.59
N LYS A 379 -5.14 -5.91 -22.88
CA LYS A 379 -5.81 -5.73 -24.18
C LYS A 379 -6.55 -4.39 -24.26
N GLU A 380 -7.20 -3.98 -23.17
CA GLU A 380 -7.96 -2.73 -23.15
C GLU A 380 -7.15 -1.61 -22.49
N LYS A 381 -7.08 -0.46 -23.17
CA LYS A 381 -6.34 0.71 -22.69
C LYS A 381 -6.87 1.33 -21.40
N LYS A 382 -8.07 0.94 -20.95
CA LYS A 382 -8.72 1.44 -19.72
C LYS A 382 -8.74 0.41 -18.59
N GLU A 383 -8.38 -0.83 -18.87
CA GLU A 383 -8.38 -1.87 -17.83
C GLU A 383 -7.33 -1.56 -16.76
N PRO A 384 -7.72 -1.58 -15.48
CA PRO A 384 -6.77 -1.49 -14.39
C PRO A 384 -5.82 -2.67 -14.41
N ILE A 385 -4.55 -2.41 -14.10
CA ILE A 385 -3.54 -3.46 -13.93
C ILE A 385 -3.15 -3.49 -12.45
N CYS A 386 -3.02 -4.69 -11.90
CA CYS A 386 -2.38 -4.89 -10.60
C CYS A 386 -1.14 -5.78 -10.76
N ALA A 387 -0.13 -5.52 -9.94
CA ALA A 387 1.05 -6.35 -9.82
C ALA A 387 1.39 -6.56 -8.34
N PHE A 388 1.76 -7.78 -7.96
CA PHE A 388 2.39 -8.03 -6.65
C PHE A 388 3.83 -8.45 -6.86
N LEU A 389 4.73 -7.65 -6.28
CA LEU A 389 6.16 -7.88 -6.30
C LEU A 389 6.59 -8.29 -4.89
N VAL A 390 6.99 -9.55 -4.72
CA VAL A 390 7.52 -10.06 -3.45
C VAL A 390 9.03 -9.96 -3.51
N LEU A 391 9.60 -9.03 -2.73
CA LEU A 391 11.04 -8.86 -2.56
C LEU A 391 11.53 -9.79 -1.46
N LYS A 392 12.46 -10.67 -1.81
CA LYS A 392 13.25 -11.46 -0.87
C LYS A 392 14.63 -10.86 -0.76
N GLN A 393 15.09 -10.62 0.46
CA GLN A 393 16.45 -10.13 0.74
C GLN A 393 17.13 -11.02 1.77
N VAL A 394 18.39 -11.34 1.51
CA VAL A 394 19.29 -12.03 2.44
C VAL A 394 20.40 -11.08 2.80
N LYS A 395 20.34 -10.52 4.02
CA LYS A 395 21.30 -9.56 4.54
C LYS A 395 22.31 -10.31 5.42
N LYS A 396 23.60 -10.19 5.15
CA LYS A 396 24.64 -10.73 6.02
C LYS A 396 24.83 -9.79 7.21
N GLY A 397 24.26 -10.13 8.36
CA GLY A 397 24.33 -9.34 9.59
C GLY A 397 25.08 -10.08 10.68
N GLY A 398 26.40 -9.88 10.77
CA GLY A 398 27.23 -10.56 11.78
C GLY A 398 27.42 -12.06 11.46
N SER A 399 27.16 -12.92 12.43
CA SER A 399 27.37 -14.38 12.31
C SER A 399 26.24 -15.11 11.58
N GLU A 400 25.04 -14.53 11.50
CA GLU A 400 23.85 -15.14 10.88
C GLU A 400 23.33 -14.30 9.71
N ALA A 401 22.73 -14.97 8.72
CA ALA A 401 22.05 -14.29 7.63
C ALA A 401 20.62 -13.93 8.06
N GLU A 402 20.21 -12.68 7.86
CA GLU A 402 18.84 -12.25 8.09
C GLU A 402 18.06 -12.30 6.77
N VAL A 403 16.91 -12.98 6.79
CA VAL A 403 16.02 -13.08 5.63
C VAL A 403 14.79 -12.21 5.83
N TYR A 404 14.52 -11.36 4.85
CA TYR A 404 13.36 -10.47 4.80
C TYR A 404 12.51 -10.80 3.57
N LEU A 405 11.18 -10.88 3.76
CA LEU A 405 10.20 -10.93 2.67
C LEU A 405 9.25 -9.73 2.78
N SER A 406 8.96 -9.06 1.67
CA SER A 406 8.00 -7.95 1.65
C SER A 406 7.26 -7.86 0.33
N SER A 407 5.97 -7.51 0.37
CA SER A 407 5.20 -7.25 -0.84
C SER A 407 5.18 -5.77 -1.20
N LEU A 408 5.31 -5.47 -2.47
CA LEU A 408 4.89 -4.23 -3.09
C LEU A 408 3.68 -4.52 -3.97
N CYS A 409 2.51 -3.98 -3.58
CA CYS A 409 1.32 -3.98 -4.41
C CYS A 409 1.34 -2.74 -5.30
N LEU A 410 1.36 -2.93 -6.62
CA LEU A 410 1.22 -1.86 -7.59
C LEU A 410 -0.16 -1.94 -8.23
N ALA A 411 -0.85 -0.82 -8.31
CA ALA A 411 -2.08 -0.69 -9.07
C ALA A 411 -1.97 0.47 -10.06
N LEU A 412 -2.30 0.21 -11.32
CA LEU A 412 -2.43 1.20 -12.38
C LEU A 412 -3.91 1.28 -12.75
N PHE A 413 -4.62 2.28 -12.25
CA PHE A 413 -6.02 2.54 -12.57
C PHE A 413 -6.19 3.31 -13.88
N ARG A 414 -5.09 3.77 -14.48
CA ARG A 414 -5.10 4.56 -15.72
C ARG A 414 -6.05 5.75 -15.55
N GLU A 415 -6.88 6.05 -16.55
CA GLU A 415 -7.82 7.20 -16.50
C GLU A 415 -9.05 6.96 -15.61
N GLU A 416 -9.17 5.80 -14.98
CA GLU A 416 -10.31 5.45 -14.10
C GLU A 416 -10.09 5.94 -12.66
N VAL A 417 -9.90 7.25 -12.47
CA VAL A 417 -9.67 7.87 -11.15
C VAL A 417 -10.78 7.58 -10.13
N GLY A 418 -12.01 7.36 -10.60
CA GLY A 418 -13.15 7.00 -9.76
C GLY A 418 -12.94 5.69 -9.01
N MET A 419 -12.13 4.77 -9.57
CA MET A 419 -11.86 3.47 -8.95
C MET A 419 -11.16 3.60 -7.60
N LEU A 420 -10.34 4.63 -7.38
CA LEU A 420 -9.74 4.91 -6.07
C LEU A 420 -10.83 5.10 -5.01
N VAL A 421 -11.80 5.95 -5.29
CA VAL A 421 -12.92 6.23 -4.38
C VAL A 421 -13.79 5.00 -4.19
N ASP A 422 -14.08 4.27 -5.26
CA ASP A 422 -14.87 3.04 -5.22
C ASP A 422 -14.24 1.96 -4.33
N ILE A 423 -12.91 1.78 -4.41
CA ILE A 423 -12.16 0.85 -3.57
C ILE A 423 -12.18 1.32 -2.11
N LYS A 424 -11.97 2.62 -1.86
CA LYS A 424 -12.07 3.21 -0.51
C LYS A 424 -13.44 2.97 0.11
N ASP A 425 -14.50 3.23 -0.65
CA ASP A 425 -15.89 3.14 -0.20
C ASP A 425 -16.42 1.69 -0.25
N LYS A 426 -15.59 0.74 -0.71
CA LYS A 426 -15.87 -0.69 -0.80
C LYS A 426 -17.14 -0.98 -1.60
N THR A 427 -17.30 -0.28 -2.72
CA THR A 427 -18.44 -0.52 -3.62
C THR A 427 -18.39 -1.95 -4.16
N SER A 428 -19.55 -2.58 -4.37
CA SER A 428 -19.65 -3.97 -4.81
C SER A 428 -19.10 -4.22 -6.21
N SER A 429 -19.03 -3.18 -7.05
CA SER A 429 -18.44 -3.22 -8.39
C SER A 429 -16.91 -3.13 -8.38
N SER A 430 -16.30 -2.72 -7.26
CA SER A 430 -14.86 -2.50 -7.16
C SER A 430 -14.09 -3.71 -6.63
N PRO A 431 -12.81 -3.86 -7.00
CA PRO A 431 -11.93 -4.89 -6.46
C PRO A 431 -11.41 -4.56 -5.04
N HIS A 432 -12.24 -3.97 -4.17
CA HIS A 432 -11.82 -3.52 -2.84
C HIS A 432 -11.23 -4.65 -1.96
N ARG A 433 -11.68 -5.90 -2.13
CA ARG A 433 -11.11 -7.07 -1.42
C ARG A 433 -9.64 -7.30 -1.78
N LEU A 434 -9.24 -7.05 -3.03
CA LEU A 434 -7.87 -7.17 -3.50
C LEU A 434 -6.95 -6.13 -2.83
N PHE A 435 -7.47 -4.90 -2.67
CA PHE A 435 -6.72 -3.75 -2.14
C PHE A 435 -6.92 -3.51 -0.64
N ARG A 436 -7.53 -4.46 0.09
CA ARG A 436 -7.80 -4.35 1.55
C ARG A 436 -6.57 -4.13 2.43
N TYR A 437 -5.38 -4.47 1.91
CA TYR A 437 -4.11 -4.20 2.59
C TYR A 437 -3.61 -2.79 2.31
N ALA A 438 -3.81 -2.29 1.08
CA ALA A 438 -3.40 -0.95 0.67
C ALA A 438 -4.26 0.14 1.30
N LEU A 439 -5.59 -0.08 1.42
CA LEU A 439 -6.54 0.87 2.01
C LEU A 439 -7.20 0.30 3.28
N GLY A 440 -6.92 0.93 4.43
CA GLY A 440 -7.35 0.54 5.77
C GLY A 440 -6.57 -0.63 6.39
N GLY A 441 -5.53 -1.12 5.71
CA GLY A 441 -4.79 -2.34 6.07
C GLY A 441 -3.38 -2.08 6.62
N PRO A 442 -2.61 -3.14 6.94
CA PRO A 442 -1.23 -3.03 7.42
C PRO A 442 -0.24 -2.90 6.26
N SER A 443 -0.24 -1.73 5.61
CA SER A 443 0.64 -1.40 4.47
C SER A 443 1.04 0.07 4.52
N VAL A 444 2.25 0.39 4.09
CA VAL A 444 2.64 1.78 3.76
C VAL A 444 2.10 2.06 2.37
N CYS A 445 1.16 2.99 2.22
CA CYS A 445 0.48 3.22 0.97
C CYS A 445 0.69 4.65 0.46
N VAL A 446 1.10 4.76 -0.80
CA VAL A 446 1.08 6.01 -1.56
C VAL A 446 0.01 5.88 -2.64
N SER A 447 -0.91 6.83 -2.69
CA SER A 447 -1.82 7.05 -3.81
C SER A 447 -1.27 8.19 -4.65
N ALA A 448 -1.26 8.02 -5.97
CA ALA A 448 -0.70 8.99 -6.89
C ALA A 448 -1.66 9.25 -8.06
N VAL A 449 -1.76 10.51 -8.47
CA VAL A 449 -2.46 10.88 -9.71
C VAL A 449 -1.54 11.71 -10.58
N CYS A 450 -1.35 11.26 -11.82
CA CYS A 450 -0.66 12.00 -12.87
C CYS A 450 -1.66 12.82 -13.70
N ILE A 451 -1.56 14.15 -13.70
CA ILE A 451 -2.46 15.07 -14.42
C ILE A 451 -1.67 16.09 -15.25
N SER A 452 -2.29 16.66 -16.27
CA SER A 452 -1.77 17.83 -17.00
C SER A 452 -2.20 19.11 -16.30
N ASN A 453 -1.37 20.16 -16.33
CA ASN A 453 -1.82 21.52 -16.03
C ASN A 453 -2.92 22.03 -16.99
N ASN A 454 -3.10 21.36 -18.14
CA ASN A 454 -4.11 21.64 -19.15
C ASN A 454 -5.36 20.76 -19.05
N ASP A 455 -5.44 19.86 -18.05
CA ASP A 455 -6.59 18.97 -17.89
C ASP A 455 -7.76 19.69 -17.20
N GLU A 456 -8.74 20.10 -18.00
CA GLU A 456 -9.98 20.71 -17.53
C GLU A 456 -10.79 19.75 -16.62
N GLY A 457 -10.61 18.44 -16.78
CA GLY A 457 -11.23 17.37 -15.99
C GLY A 457 -10.46 16.98 -14.73
N ALA A 458 -9.28 17.56 -14.47
CA ALA A 458 -8.37 17.15 -13.38
C ALA A 458 -9.02 17.18 -11.98
N ARG A 459 -10.07 17.98 -11.80
CA ARG A 459 -10.80 18.08 -10.53
C ARG A 459 -11.25 16.73 -9.99
N SER A 460 -11.64 15.77 -10.84
CA SER A 460 -12.07 14.44 -10.38
C SER A 460 -10.93 13.66 -9.71
N GLY A 461 -9.72 13.69 -10.30
CA GLY A 461 -8.54 13.07 -9.72
C GLY A 461 -8.09 13.75 -8.42
N LEU A 462 -8.10 15.09 -8.39
CA LEU A 462 -7.78 15.87 -7.19
C LEU A 462 -8.75 15.57 -6.03
N GLU A 463 -10.04 15.44 -6.32
CA GLU A 463 -11.06 15.08 -5.33
C GLU A 463 -10.94 13.62 -4.87
N ALA A 464 -10.56 12.70 -5.77
CA ALA A 464 -10.30 11.32 -5.41
C ALA A 464 -9.13 11.20 -4.41
N GLU A 465 -8.03 11.91 -4.66
CA GLU A 465 -6.89 11.96 -3.74
C GLU A 465 -7.26 12.61 -2.41
N ARG A 466 -8.01 13.72 -2.42
CA ARG A 466 -8.53 14.35 -1.19
C ARG A 466 -9.26 13.35 -0.30
N LYS A 467 -10.12 12.50 -0.89
CA LYS A 467 -10.87 11.44 -0.17
C LYS A 467 -9.98 10.29 0.28
N ILE A 468 -9.05 9.85 -0.56
CA ILE A 468 -8.15 8.74 -0.24
C ILE A 468 -7.22 9.08 0.92
N ARG A 469 -6.78 10.34 1.00
CA ARG A 469 -5.93 10.84 2.10
C ARG A 469 -6.54 10.67 3.50
N GLU A 470 -7.86 10.55 3.59
CA GLU A 470 -8.58 10.35 4.86
C GLU A 470 -8.46 8.92 5.39
N VAL A 471 -7.97 7.98 4.57
CA VAL A 471 -7.87 6.57 4.92
C VAL A 471 -6.72 6.34 5.90
N LYS A 472 -7.07 5.82 7.08
CA LYS A 472 -6.11 5.45 8.12
C LYS A 472 -5.65 4.02 7.94
N ASN A 473 -4.38 3.83 7.65
CA ASN A 473 -3.75 2.54 7.53
C ASN A 473 -3.13 2.13 8.87
N ARG A 474 -2.93 0.82 9.04
CA ARG A 474 -2.30 0.26 10.23
C ARG A 474 -0.80 0.14 10.01
N PRO A 475 0.02 0.15 11.07
CA PRO A 475 1.44 -0.13 10.94
C PRO A 475 1.67 -1.46 10.19
N PRO A 476 2.60 -1.48 9.22
CA PRO A 476 2.96 -2.71 8.52
C PRO A 476 3.63 -3.69 9.49
N ARG A 477 3.49 -4.98 9.19
CA ARG A 477 4.21 -6.03 9.91
C ARG A 477 5.65 -6.11 9.42
N SER A 478 6.52 -6.64 10.28
CA SER A 478 7.90 -6.94 9.91
C SER A 478 7.95 -8.21 9.07
N GLY A 479 8.57 -8.13 7.90
CA GLY A 479 8.83 -9.25 7.01
C GLY A 479 10.06 -10.08 7.38
N ASN A 480 10.65 -9.89 8.56
CA ASN A 480 11.79 -10.67 9.02
C ASN A 480 11.32 -12.09 9.40
N ILE A 481 11.89 -13.11 8.74
CA ILE A 481 11.45 -14.50 8.89
C ILE A 481 11.72 -15.03 10.30
N LYS A 482 12.88 -14.73 10.89
CA LYS A 482 13.24 -15.16 12.24
C LYS A 482 12.23 -14.64 13.28
N ARG A 483 11.88 -13.36 13.20
CA ARG A 483 10.85 -12.75 14.06
C ARG A 483 9.47 -13.38 13.85
N PHE A 484 9.13 -13.74 12.62
CA PHE A 484 7.88 -14.45 12.33
C PHE A 484 7.83 -15.82 13.01
N ILE A 485 8.91 -16.61 12.93
CA ILE A 485 9.00 -17.92 13.59
C ILE A 485 8.86 -17.74 15.11
N GLU A 486 9.67 -16.89 15.73
CA GLU A 486 9.64 -16.64 17.17
C GLU A 486 8.25 -16.20 17.67
N PHE A 487 7.58 -15.33 16.91
CA PHE A 487 6.23 -14.87 17.25
C PHE A 487 5.21 -16.01 17.12
N THR A 488 5.29 -16.80 16.04
CA THR A 488 4.31 -17.84 15.75
C THR A 488 4.45 -19.03 16.70
N GLU A 489 5.68 -19.41 17.10
CA GLU A 489 5.92 -20.44 18.11
C GLU A 489 5.30 -20.08 19.47
N LYS A 490 5.45 -18.81 19.89
CA LYS A 490 4.81 -18.28 21.10
C LYS A 490 3.29 -18.33 20.99
N GLU A 491 2.74 -17.97 19.82
CA GLU A 491 1.31 -18.03 19.58
C GLU A 491 0.77 -19.46 19.61
N ILE A 492 1.47 -20.41 18.99
CA ILE A 492 1.12 -21.84 19.04
C ILE A 492 1.07 -22.34 20.48
N SER A 493 2.08 -22.00 21.28
CA SER A 493 2.14 -22.40 22.69
C SER A 493 0.93 -21.86 23.47
N ARG A 494 0.60 -20.57 23.27
CA ARG A 494 -0.58 -19.93 23.86
C ARG A 494 -1.90 -20.56 23.41
N GLN A 495 -2.00 -20.95 22.14
CA GLN A 495 -3.21 -21.62 21.62
C GLN A 495 -3.35 -23.03 22.20
N LYS A 496 -2.24 -23.77 22.35
CA LYS A 496 -2.22 -25.11 22.96
C LYS A 496 -2.66 -25.08 24.43
N GLU A 497 -2.20 -24.11 25.21
CA GLU A 497 -2.64 -23.92 26.60
C GLU A 497 -4.17 -23.75 26.72
N LYS A 498 -4.75 -22.97 25.80
CA LYS A 498 -6.19 -22.70 25.74
C LYS A 498 -7.03 -23.86 25.22
N LEU A 499 -6.44 -24.91 24.65
CA LEU A 499 -7.19 -26.10 24.19
C LEU A 499 -7.86 -26.84 25.35
N SER A 500 -7.29 -26.75 26.56
CA SER A 500 -7.81 -27.40 27.76
C SER A 500 -9.11 -26.75 28.30
N SER A 501 -9.44 -25.53 27.85
CA SER A 501 -10.49 -24.70 28.43
C SER A 501 -11.61 -24.34 27.45
N VAL A 502 -11.73 -25.04 26.33
CA VAL A 502 -12.71 -24.74 25.26
C VAL A 502 -13.59 -25.94 24.93
N SER A 503 -14.75 -25.68 24.33
CA SER A 503 -15.67 -26.71 23.87
C SER A 503 -15.08 -27.56 22.74
N ASP A 504 -15.59 -28.78 22.53
CA ASP A 504 -15.06 -29.71 21.51
C ASP A 504 -15.08 -29.14 20.08
N SER A 505 -16.10 -28.35 19.73
CA SER A 505 -16.18 -27.70 18.40
C SER A 505 -15.12 -26.60 18.23
N GLU A 506 -14.89 -25.79 19.27
CA GLU A 506 -13.83 -24.78 19.27
C GLU A 506 -12.44 -25.41 19.32
N LYS A 507 -12.31 -26.55 19.98
CA LYS A 507 -11.08 -27.33 20.06
C LYS A 507 -10.63 -27.80 18.68
N GLN A 508 -11.53 -28.41 17.89
CA GLN A 508 -11.21 -28.82 16.52
C GLN A 508 -10.78 -27.64 15.64
N GLN A 509 -11.45 -26.50 15.75
CA GLN A 509 -11.08 -25.30 15.00
C GLN A 509 -9.69 -24.76 15.39
N ARG A 510 -9.39 -24.75 16.69
CA ARG A 510 -8.07 -24.34 17.19
C ARG A 510 -6.96 -25.32 16.82
N GLU A 511 -7.22 -26.63 16.88
CA GLU A 511 -6.28 -27.65 16.41
C GLU A 511 -5.97 -27.48 14.93
N ALA A 512 -6.98 -27.25 14.09
CA ALA A 512 -6.79 -26.95 12.67
C ALA A 512 -6.06 -25.62 12.42
N GLN A 513 -6.22 -24.63 13.30
CA GLN A 513 -5.43 -23.40 13.25
C GLN A 513 -3.97 -23.67 13.62
N ILE A 514 -3.71 -24.36 14.73
CA ILE A 514 -2.36 -24.72 15.21
C ILE A 514 -1.61 -25.51 14.13
N ALA A 515 -2.24 -26.52 13.52
CA ALA A 515 -1.63 -27.31 12.47
C ALA A 515 -1.21 -26.44 11.27
N ARG A 516 -2.02 -25.44 10.89
CA ARG A 516 -1.66 -24.48 9.84
C ARG A 516 -0.49 -23.58 10.27
N MET A 517 -0.43 -23.16 11.52
CA MET A 517 0.70 -22.37 12.04
C MET A 517 2.00 -23.19 12.02
N ASP A 518 1.94 -24.45 12.43
CA ASP A 518 3.08 -25.37 12.43
C ASP A 518 3.60 -25.61 10.99
N GLU A 519 2.71 -25.75 10.00
CA GLU A 519 3.09 -25.84 8.58
C GLU A 519 3.82 -24.58 8.11
N MET A 520 3.28 -23.40 8.43
CA MET A 520 3.89 -22.12 8.06
C MET A 520 5.27 -21.92 8.71
N ILE A 521 5.47 -22.37 9.95
CA ILE A 521 6.79 -22.34 10.61
C ILE A 521 7.78 -23.24 9.88
N LYS A 522 7.40 -24.46 9.52
CA LYS A 522 8.29 -25.38 8.78
C LYS A 522 8.74 -24.78 7.45
N GLU A 523 7.84 -24.12 6.75
CA GLU A 523 8.15 -23.43 5.50
C GLU A 523 9.02 -22.20 5.71
N ALA A 524 8.78 -21.42 6.77
CA ALA A 524 9.62 -20.29 7.16
C ALA A 524 11.03 -20.74 7.58
N GLN A 525 11.17 -21.86 8.29
CA GLN A 525 12.46 -22.44 8.63
C GLN A 525 13.21 -22.89 7.38
N THR A 526 12.51 -23.53 6.44
CA THR A 526 13.09 -23.89 5.13
C THR A 526 13.60 -22.64 4.38
N MET A 527 12.85 -21.53 4.44
CA MET A 527 13.26 -20.25 3.88
C MET A 527 14.50 -19.65 4.58
N LEU A 528 14.67 -19.85 5.88
CA LEU A 528 15.89 -19.42 6.60
C LEU A 528 17.10 -20.29 6.26
N ASP A 529 16.91 -21.60 6.19
CA ASP A 529 17.99 -22.56 5.97
C ASP A 529 18.49 -22.52 4.53
N ASN A 530 17.59 -22.29 3.57
CA ASN A 530 17.90 -22.26 2.14
C ASN A 530 17.23 -21.08 1.41
N PRO A 531 17.57 -19.83 1.75
CA PRO A 531 16.87 -18.65 1.25
C PRO A 531 17.04 -18.45 -0.26
N MET A 532 18.15 -18.91 -0.84
CA MET A 532 18.43 -18.72 -2.26
C MET A 532 17.62 -19.66 -3.17
N ASN A 533 17.19 -20.82 -2.66
CA ASN A 533 16.47 -21.82 -3.45
C ASN A 533 15.00 -22.00 -3.02
N THR A 534 14.56 -21.31 -1.97
CA THR A 534 13.17 -21.37 -1.50
C THR A 534 12.37 -20.22 -2.11
N THR A 535 11.20 -20.54 -2.67
CA THR A 535 10.26 -19.56 -3.22
C THR A 535 9.30 -19.08 -2.13
N PRO A 536 9.05 -17.76 -2.01
CA PRO A 536 8.02 -17.26 -1.10
C PRO A 536 6.65 -17.87 -1.40
N LYS A 537 5.98 -18.40 -0.38
CA LYS A 537 4.66 -19.03 -0.51
C LYS A 537 3.55 -18.13 0.06
N GLY A 538 2.46 -18.04 -0.70
CA GLY A 538 1.20 -17.46 -0.26
C GLY A 538 0.19 -18.55 0.08
N TYR A 539 -0.71 -18.29 1.02
CA TYR A 539 -1.74 -19.23 1.43
C TYR A 539 -3.11 -18.71 1.05
N SER A 540 -4.01 -19.61 0.68
CA SER A 540 -5.40 -19.24 0.38
C SER A 540 -6.05 -18.58 1.59
N VAL A 541 -6.66 -17.44 1.37
CA VAL A 541 -7.56 -16.85 2.36
C VAL A 541 -8.94 -17.42 2.07
N GLY A 542 -9.48 -18.19 3.01
CA GLY A 542 -10.84 -18.73 2.87
C GLY A 542 -11.80 -17.58 2.54
N MET A 543 -12.55 -17.73 1.45
CA MET A 543 -13.32 -16.65 0.84
C MET A 543 -14.66 -16.42 1.48
#